data_AF-A0A8T7GGX9-F1
#
_entry.id   AF-A0A8T7GGX9-F1
#
_cell.length_a   1.000
_cell.length_b   1.000
_cell.length_c   1.000
_cell.angle_alpha   90.00
_cell.angle_beta   90.00
_cell.angle_gamma   90.00
#
_symmetry.space_group_name_H-M   'P 1'
#
loop_
_entity.id
_entity.type
_entity.pdbx_description
1 polymer ?
#
loop_
_entity_poly.entity_id
_entity_poly.type
_entity_poly.pdbx_seq_one_letter_code
_entity_poly.pdbx_strand_id
1 'polypeptide(L)'
;GEFVIEGINTTIPLYKTIMDEPNFIKGNISTDYLDKFKMFDKMREDVNNHTNTKATAAVAAVLLQSELGRRANTPQGPAKKSNWKNRVSM
;
A
#
# COMPACT_ATOMS: atom_id res chain seq x y z
N GLY A 1 -20.12 -8.13 8.06
CA GLY A 1 -19.31 -8.58 9.21
C GLY A 1 -17.92 -8.91 8.72
N GLU A 2 -16.90 -8.70 9.54
CA GLU A 2 -15.52 -9.05 9.21
C GLU A 2 -15.16 -10.36 9.94
N PHE A 3 -14.48 -11.28 9.24
CA PHE A 3 -14.05 -12.56 9.80
C PHE A 3 -12.56 -12.47 10.13
N VAL A 4 -12.18 -12.86 11.35
CA VAL A 4 -10.78 -13.00 11.77
C VAL A 4 -10.57 -14.44 12.20
N ILE A 5 -9.71 -15.15 11.47
CA ILE A 5 -9.35 -16.55 11.73
C ILE A 5 -7.83 -16.64 11.66
N GLU A 6 -7.24 -17.26 12.67
CA GLU A 6 -5.80 -17.39 12.82
C GLU A 6 -5.40 -18.87 12.97
N GLY A 7 -4.16 -19.20 12.59
CA GLY A 7 -3.57 -20.52 12.82
C GLY A 7 -3.99 -21.62 11.83
N ILE A 8 -4.90 -21.36 10.89
CA ILE A 8 -5.33 -22.33 9.88
C ILE A 8 -5.56 -21.69 8.51
N ASN A 9 -5.34 -22.46 7.44
CA ASN A 9 -5.72 -22.07 6.09
C ASN A 9 -7.23 -22.26 5.91
N THR A 10 -7.88 -21.25 5.34
CA THR A 10 -9.32 -21.27 5.07
C THR A 10 -9.61 -21.00 3.61
N THR A 11 -10.83 -21.26 3.18
CA THR A 11 -11.32 -20.97 1.82
C THR A 11 -11.85 -19.53 1.68
N ILE A 12 -11.79 -18.71 2.73
CA ILE A 12 -12.26 -17.32 2.70
C ILE A 12 -11.62 -16.50 1.56
N PRO A 13 -10.30 -16.59 1.29
CA PRO A 13 -9.70 -15.87 0.16
C PRO A 13 -10.31 -16.26 -1.19
N LEU A 14 -10.60 -17.54 -1.39
CA LEU A 14 -11.24 -18.05 -2.61
C LEU A 14 -12.64 -17.47 -2.76
N TYR A 15 -13.45 -17.50 -1.70
CA TYR A 15 -14.79 -16.93 -1.74
C TYR A 15 -14.78 -15.42 -2.00
N LYS A 16 -13.86 -14.68 -1.40
CA LYS A 16 -13.73 -13.23 -1.65
C LYS A 16 -13.46 -12.96 -3.14
N THR A 17 -12.51 -13.70 -3.71
CA THR A 17 -12.18 -13.63 -5.15
C THR A 17 -13.41 -13.91 -6.02
N ILE A 18 -14.19 -14.95 -5.68
CA ILE A 18 -15.42 -15.32 -6.41
C ILE A 18 -16.48 -14.21 -6.31
N MET A 19 -16.68 -13.62 -5.12
CA MET A 19 -17.68 -12.58 -4.89
C MET A 19 -17.38 -11.30 -5.69
N ASP A 20 -16.11 -11.01 -5.94
CA ASP A 20 -15.66 -9.86 -6.73
C ASP A 20 -15.65 -10.16 -8.25
N GLU A 21 -15.91 -11.40 -8.66
CA GLU A 21 -15.79 -11.82 -10.06
C GLU A 21 -17.05 -11.49 -10.90
N PRO A 22 -16.91 -10.85 -12.08
CA PRO A 22 -18.06 -10.36 -12.84
C PRO A 22 -19.06 -11.42 -13.32
N ASN A 23 -18.61 -12.63 -13.66
CA ASN A 23 -19.50 -13.71 -14.08
C ASN A 23 -20.27 -14.28 -12.90
N PHE A 24 -19.66 -14.33 -11.71
CA PHE A 24 -20.36 -14.67 -10.48
C PHE A 24 -21.47 -13.65 -10.16
N ILE A 25 -21.15 -12.35 -10.18
CA ILE A 25 -22.12 -11.26 -9.91
C ILE A 25 -23.29 -11.29 -10.90
N LYS A 26 -23.03 -11.63 -12.17
CA LYS A 26 -24.06 -11.74 -13.22
C LYS A 26 -24.85 -13.05 -13.17
N GLY A 27 -24.49 -13.99 -12.29
CA GLY A 27 -25.12 -15.32 -12.22
C GLY A 27 -24.72 -16.27 -13.35
N ASN A 28 -23.64 -15.98 -14.09
CA ASN A 28 -23.10 -16.83 -15.14
C ASN A 28 -22.26 -17.98 -14.54
N ILE A 29 -22.90 -18.82 -13.74
CA ILE A 29 -22.26 -19.93 -13.01
C ILE A 29 -22.67 -21.29 -13.58
N SER A 30 -21.74 -22.24 -13.51
CA SER A 30 -21.88 -23.61 -13.98
C SER A 30 -20.96 -24.54 -13.18
N THR A 31 -21.10 -25.86 -13.33
CA THR A 31 -20.29 -26.83 -12.56
C THR A 31 -18.79 -26.73 -12.87
N ASP A 32 -18.43 -26.23 -14.05
CA ASP A 32 -17.05 -25.99 -14.51
C ASP A 32 -16.56 -24.56 -14.22
N TYR A 33 -17.33 -23.74 -13.51
CA TYR A 33 -17.05 -22.31 -13.30
C TYR A 33 -15.64 -22.01 -12.78
N LEU A 34 -15.18 -22.76 -11.77
CA LEU A 34 -13.88 -22.52 -11.13
C LEU A 34 -12.72 -22.67 -12.13
N ASP A 35 -12.79 -23.72 -12.96
CA ASP A 35 -11.77 -24.03 -13.96
C ASP A 35 -11.88 -23.10 -15.17
N LYS A 36 -13.11 -22.90 -15.65
CA LYS A 36 -13.44 -22.03 -16.80
C LYS A 36 -12.91 -20.62 -16.64
N PHE A 37 -13.02 -20.06 -15.43
CA PHE A 37 -12.58 -18.71 -15.13
C PHE A 37 -11.25 -18.66 -14.35
N LYS A 38 -10.62 -19.80 -14.09
CA LYS A 38 -9.33 -19.92 -13.38
C LYS A 38 -9.32 -19.24 -12.01
N MET A 39 -10.32 -19.52 -11.17
CA MET A 39 -10.50 -18.83 -9.88
C MET A 39 -9.32 -18.98 -8.93
N PHE A 40 -8.65 -20.13 -8.93
CA PHE A 40 -7.47 -20.33 -8.08
C PHE A 40 -6.28 -19.44 -8.49
N ASP A 41 -6.13 -19.16 -9.78
CA ASP A 41 -5.06 -18.28 -10.27
C ASP A 41 -5.36 -16.83 -9.92
N LYS A 42 -6.60 -16.38 -10.15
CA LYS A 42 -7.05 -15.03 -9.76
C LYS A 42 -6.90 -14.80 -8.25
N MET A 43 -7.29 -15.77 -7.42
CA MET A 43 -7.15 -15.68 -5.96
C MET A 43 -5.68 -15.50 -5.55
N ARG A 44 -4.75 -16.24 -6.16
CA ARG A 44 -3.31 -16.09 -5.89
C ARG A 44 -2.82 -14.70 -6.31
N GLU A 45 -3.29 -14.19 -7.44
CA GLU A 45 -2.95 -12.85 -7.92
C GLU A 45 -3.46 -11.76 -6.96
N ASP A 46 -4.72 -11.83 -6.53
CA ASP A 46 -5.31 -10.86 -5.61
C ASP A 46 -4.60 -10.83 -4.25
N VAL A 47 -4.21 -12.00 -3.74
CA VAL A 47 -3.41 -12.11 -2.50
C VAL A 47 -2.04 -11.45 -2.68
N ASN A 48 -1.36 -11.68 -3.81
CA ASN A 48 -0.04 -11.12 -4.07
C ASN A 48 -0.08 -9.59 -4.31
N ASN A 49 -1.11 -9.08 -4.95
CA ASN A 49 -1.28 -7.64 -5.16
C ASN A 49 -1.45 -6.90 -3.81
N HIS A 50 -2.21 -7.48 -2.88
CA HIS A 50 -2.36 -6.92 -1.54
C HIS A 50 -1.09 -6.94 -0.69
N THR A 51 -0.19 -7.92 -0.86
CA THR A 51 1.10 -7.93 -0.15
C THR A 51 2.07 -6.90 -0.72
N ASN A 52 2.13 -6.77 -2.05
CA ASN A 52 2.99 -5.80 -2.72
C ASN A 52 2.67 -4.35 -2.30
N THR A 53 1.39 -3.99 -2.21
CA THR A 53 0.96 -2.63 -1.84
C THR A 53 1.51 -2.20 -0.47
N LYS A 54 1.52 -3.12 0.51
CA LYS A 54 2.05 -2.85 1.86
C LYS A 54 3.56 -2.68 1.86
N ALA A 55 4.27 -3.49 1.08
CA ALA A 55 5.72 -3.38 0.93
C ALA A 55 6.11 -2.04 0.28
N THR A 56 5.41 -1.61 -0.78
CA THR A 56 5.69 -0.32 -1.43
C THR A 56 5.45 0.85 -0.48
N ALA A 57 4.37 0.82 0.30
CA ALA A 57 4.06 1.86 1.28
C ALA A 57 5.14 1.94 2.39
N ALA A 58 5.59 0.80 2.91
CA ALA A 58 6.67 0.75 3.90
C ALA A 58 7.98 1.29 3.33
N VAL A 59 8.36 0.87 2.12
CA VAL A 59 9.56 1.38 1.42
C VAL A 59 9.46 2.89 1.21
N ALA A 60 8.33 3.39 0.69
CA ALA A 60 8.12 4.81 0.50
C ALA A 60 8.22 5.60 1.82
N ALA A 61 7.65 5.07 2.91
CA ALA A 61 7.74 5.69 4.23
C ALA A 61 9.19 5.75 4.73
N VAL A 62 9.96 4.67 4.60
CA VAL A 62 11.39 4.64 4.96
C VAL A 62 12.18 5.67 4.17
N LEU A 63 11.95 5.74 2.86
CA LEU A 63 12.60 6.74 1.99
C LEU A 63 12.26 8.16 2.43
N LEU A 64 11.00 8.47 2.68
CA LEU A 64 10.54 9.78 3.15
C LEU A 64 11.13 10.14 4.52
N GLN A 65 11.19 9.19 5.47
CA GLN A 65 11.80 9.39 6.79
C GLN A 65 13.28 9.74 6.69
N SER A 66 14.02 9.08 5.79
CA SER A 66 15.45 9.34 5.59
C SER A 66 15.73 10.76 5.07
N GLU A 67 14.86 11.28 4.20
CA GLU A 67 14.95 12.65 3.67
C GLU A 67 14.62 13.69 4.76
N LEU A 68 13.63 13.44 5.62
CA LEU A 68 13.30 14.32 6.75
C LEU A 68 14.46 14.45 7.73
N GLY A 69 15.12 13.33 8.07
CA GLY A 69 16.30 13.33 8.93
C GLY A 69 17.49 14.09 8.34
N ARG A 70 17.71 13.99 7.02
CA ARG A 70 18.75 14.77 6.33
C ARG A 70 18.48 16.27 6.36
N ARG A 71 17.22 16.71 6.21
CA ARG A 71 16.87 18.15 6.26
C ARG A 71 17.05 18.76 7.65
N ALA A 72 16.89 17.99 8.72
CA ALA A 72 17.17 18.44 10.09
C ALA A 72 18.67 18.69 10.35
N ASN A 73 19.55 18.04 9.58
CA ASN A 73 21.00 18.17 9.66
C ASN A 73 21.54 18.95 8.46
N THR A 74 21.00 20.15 8.20
CA THR A 74 21.72 21.12 7.37
C THR A 74 22.77 21.77 8.27
N PRO A 75 24.09 21.62 8.02
CA PRO A 75 25.06 22.43 8.72
C PRO A 75 24.74 23.88 8.41
N GLN A 76 24.44 24.67 9.45
CA GLN A 76 24.39 26.12 9.35
C GLN A 76 25.79 26.57 8.93
N GLY A 77 26.01 26.66 7.61
CA GLY A 77 27.12 27.42 7.04
C GLY A 77 27.10 28.83 7.63
N PRO A 78 28.27 29.47 7.75
CA PRO A 78 28.49 30.60 8.65
C PRO A 78 27.35 31.61 8.54
N ALA A 79 26.66 31.85 9.66
CA ALA A 79 25.48 32.71 9.73
C ALA A 79 25.77 34.02 8.98
N LYS A 80 25.16 34.18 7.81
CA LYS A 80 25.24 35.43 7.04
C LYS A 80 24.59 36.50 7.91
N LYS A 81 25.41 37.32 8.59
CA LYS A 81 24.93 38.50 9.34
C LYS A 81 24.11 39.33 8.36
N SER A 82 22.79 39.35 8.55
CA SER A 82 21.92 40.17 7.73
C SER A 82 22.01 41.61 8.23
N ASN A 83 22.35 42.54 7.33
CA ASN A 83 22.53 43.97 7.62
C ASN A 83 21.20 44.72 7.79
N TRP A 84 20.09 44.03 8.07
CA TRP A 84 18.79 44.65 8.29
C TRP A 84 18.77 45.56 9.52
N LYS A 85 19.66 45.30 10.48
CA LYS A 85 19.87 46.16 11.66
C LYS A 85 20.54 47.51 11.35
N ASN A 86 21.21 47.68 10.20
CA ASN A 86 21.84 48.96 9.83
C ASN A 86 20.91 49.90 9.06
N ARG A 87 19.61 49.56 8.92
CA ARG A 87 18.62 50.39 8.22
C ARG A 87 17.68 51.15 9.16
N VAL A 88 17.90 51.07 10.48
CA VAL A 88 17.13 51.81 11.48
C VAL A 88 18.09 52.48 12.46
N SER A 89 18.83 53.47 11.97
CA SER A 89 19.37 54.57 12.78
C SER A 89 19.66 55.72 11.83
N MET A 90 18.91 56.80 12.06
CA MET A 90 19.00 58.10 11.42
C MET A 90 20.05 58.93 12.11
#